data_AF-A0A2G6E565-F1
#
_entry.id   AF-A0A2G6E565-F1
#
_cell.length_a   1.000
_cell.length_b   1.000
_cell.length_c   1.000
_cell.angle_alpha   90.00
_cell.angle_beta   90.00
_cell.angle_gamma   90.00
#
_symmetry.space_group_name_H-M   'P 1'
#
loop_
_entity.id
_entity.type
_entity.pdbx_description
1 polymer ?
#
loop_
_entity_poly.entity_id
_entity_poly.type
_entity_poly.pdbx_seq_one_letter_code
_entity_poly.pdbx_strand_id
1 'polypeptide(L)'
;MFIPVGDTPNPRNYTPWVNWTLIAANITAFALLTVPLSSRGVNLDDPLLQKYIRLIAPSLSSVAQLRHLLAHMSAYDLFVFAHGYKPGAPEFSALWASLFLHAGFWHLAGNMLFLWIYGDNVEHRLGRLGYLLFYLFSGVTATLFFSIFAAGSMTPLIGASGAISGVLGVYFVVFPRNQVKVFVALFPIFFNVILLPARWVLGIFLLIDNVVPFLFNSQSHVAYGAHIGGFLAGLAVAWGGEYFDWYRPWTTQARSFVHRNKARSTVSAEYFQGSPLAVLREALANRQAARAIDALMYINRQEMEQLQARECAVLANWLDEAGDSVTATKILKVCLTQHSASGDVAEVYLALGLIRLKQGQPTAAYQHLLSVFDQHPTPAIAEQARQALARIEGNPRKN
;
A
#
# COMPACT_ATOMS: atom_id res chain seq x y z
N MET A 1 -23.44 6.98 9.55
CA MET A 1 -22.39 5.96 9.70
C MET A 1 -21.80 5.67 8.32
N PHE A 2 -20.47 5.72 8.21
CA PHE A 2 -19.72 5.49 6.97
C PHE A 2 -18.72 4.37 7.24
N ILE A 3 -18.91 3.20 6.63
CA ILE A 3 -18.06 2.03 6.88
C ILE A 3 -17.56 1.48 5.54
N PRO A 4 -16.24 1.47 5.30
CA PRO A 4 -15.67 0.70 4.20
C PRO A 4 -16.01 -0.78 4.36
N VAL A 5 -16.57 -1.41 3.33
CA VAL A 5 -16.95 -2.83 3.34
C VAL A 5 -16.24 -3.65 2.26
N GLY A 6 -15.45 -3.00 1.41
CA GLY A 6 -14.72 -3.63 0.32
C GLY A 6 -14.13 -2.61 -0.62
N ASP A 7 -13.38 -3.08 -1.61
CA ASP A 7 -12.83 -2.26 -2.67
C ASP A 7 -12.92 -2.97 -4.03
N THR A 8 -12.57 -2.26 -5.09
CA THR A 8 -12.50 -2.78 -6.46
C THR A 8 -11.66 -1.85 -7.35
N PRO A 9 -10.92 -2.38 -8.33
CA PRO A 9 -10.71 -3.80 -8.61
C PRO A 9 -9.66 -4.45 -7.70
N ASN A 10 -9.82 -5.76 -7.50
CA ASN A 10 -8.90 -6.59 -6.71
C ASN A 10 -8.08 -7.53 -7.59
N PRO A 11 -6.93 -8.03 -7.11
CA PRO A 11 -6.08 -8.94 -7.86
C PRO A 11 -6.85 -10.21 -8.25
N ARG A 12 -6.68 -10.67 -9.50
CA ARG A 12 -7.29 -11.93 -9.97
C ARG A 12 -6.27 -13.06 -9.91
N ASN A 13 -6.72 -14.26 -9.60
CA ASN A 13 -5.87 -15.46 -9.50
C ASN A 13 -4.69 -15.32 -8.53
N TYR A 14 -4.84 -14.47 -7.52
CA TYR A 14 -3.84 -14.24 -6.49
C TYR A 14 -4.44 -14.52 -5.12
N THR A 15 -3.77 -15.34 -4.32
CA THR A 15 -4.16 -15.62 -2.94
C THR A 15 -3.22 -14.86 -1.99
N PRO A 16 -3.74 -13.90 -1.20
CA PRO A 16 -2.95 -13.07 -0.29
C PRO A 16 -2.67 -13.83 1.02
N TRP A 17 -1.86 -14.88 0.93
CA TRP A 17 -1.58 -15.78 2.05
C TRP A 17 -1.00 -15.07 3.27
N VAL A 18 -0.15 -14.06 3.07
CA VAL A 18 0.48 -13.37 4.19
C VAL A 18 -0.55 -12.51 4.92
N ASN A 19 -1.37 -11.75 4.19
CA ASN A 19 -2.45 -10.95 4.76
C ASN A 19 -3.45 -11.83 5.53
N TRP A 20 -3.87 -12.96 4.95
CA TRP A 20 -4.74 -13.91 5.63
C TRP A 20 -4.09 -14.52 6.88
N THR A 21 -2.79 -14.82 6.82
CA THR A 21 -2.04 -15.32 7.98
C THR A 21 -1.96 -14.26 9.08
N LEU A 22 -1.72 -12.99 8.74
CA LEU A 22 -1.73 -11.89 9.72
C LEU A 22 -3.12 -11.72 10.34
N ILE A 23 -4.19 -11.79 9.55
CA ILE A 23 -5.56 -11.74 10.06
C ILE A 23 -5.81 -12.92 11.02
N ALA A 24 -5.48 -14.14 10.60
CA ALA A 24 -5.66 -15.34 11.40
C ALA A 24 -4.83 -15.29 12.70
N ALA A 25 -3.59 -14.79 12.65
CA ALA A 25 -2.73 -14.65 13.83
C ALA A 25 -3.34 -13.67 14.85
N ASN A 26 -3.86 -12.54 14.40
CA ASN A 26 -4.52 -11.56 15.28
C ASN A 26 -5.81 -12.12 15.90
N ILE A 27 -6.64 -12.80 15.11
CA ILE A 27 -7.85 -13.47 15.60
C ILE A 27 -7.50 -14.56 16.62
N THR A 28 -6.46 -15.35 16.32
CA THR A 28 -6.00 -16.43 17.21
C THR A 28 -5.46 -15.88 18.52
N ALA A 29 -4.61 -14.84 18.47
CA ALA A 29 -4.13 -14.16 19.66
C ALA A 29 -5.29 -13.61 20.51
N PHE A 30 -6.28 -13.00 19.87
CA PHE A 30 -7.47 -12.52 20.58
C PHE A 30 -8.29 -13.64 21.22
N ALA A 31 -8.55 -14.72 20.50
CA ALA A 31 -9.34 -15.85 20.99
C ALA A 31 -8.64 -16.61 22.12
N LEU A 32 -7.32 -16.81 22.02
CA LEU A 32 -6.54 -17.61 22.97
C LEU A 32 -5.99 -16.81 24.15
N LEU A 33 -5.80 -15.50 24.00
CA LEU A 33 -5.25 -14.64 25.05
C LEU A 33 -6.30 -13.66 25.56
N THR A 34 -6.84 -12.79 24.70
CA THR A 34 -7.74 -11.72 25.14
C THR A 34 -9.01 -12.26 25.78
N VAL A 35 -9.77 -13.11 25.09
CA VAL A 35 -11.05 -13.64 25.61
C VAL A 35 -10.93 -14.34 26.97
N PRO A 36 -10.06 -15.35 27.16
CA PRO A 36 -10.00 -16.07 28.44
C PRO A 36 -9.36 -15.27 29.57
N LEU A 37 -8.48 -14.31 29.28
CA LEU A 37 -7.87 -13.47 30.30
C LEU A 37 -8.81 -12.32 30.71
N SER A 38 -9.61 -11.80 29.78
CA SER A 38 -10.61 -10.76 30.09
C SER A 38 -11.74 -11.27 30.99
N SER A 39 -12.04 -12.57 30.98
CA SER A 39 -13.04 -13.17 31.86
C SER A 39 -12.51 -13.50 33.27
N ARG A 40 -11.22 -13.27 33.54
CA ARG A 40 -10.60 -13.56 34.83
C ARG A 40 -10.29 -12.26 35.55
N GLY A 41 -10.68 -12.17 36.82
CA GLY A 41 -10.22 -11.11 37.71
C GLY A 41 -8.72 -11.21 37.97
N VAL A 42 -8.17 -10.13 38.50
CA VAL A 42 -6.75 -10.06 38.86
C VAL A 42 -6.47 -10.80 40.17
N ASN A 43 -5.34 -11.52 40.24
CA ASN A 43 -4.80 -12.04 41.49
C ASN A 43 -4.12 -10.91 42.28
N LEU A 44 -4.57 -10.63 43.51
CA LEU A 44 -4.04 -9.56 44.36
C LEU A 44 -2.59 -9.81 44.82
N ASP A 45 -2.17 -11.06 44.83
CA ASP A 45 -0.81 -11.46 45.21
C ASP A 45 0.17 -11.44 44.01
N ASP A 46 -0.30 -11.05 42.82
CA ASP A 46 0.54 -10.98 41.61
C ASP A 46 1.59 -9.84 41.75
N PRO A 47 2.91 -10.14 41.68
CA PRO A 47 3.95 -9.12 41.69
C PRO A 47 3.81 -8.07 40.57
N LEU A 48 3.24 -8.46 39.43
CA LEU A 48 2.98 -7.55 38.31
C LEU A 48 1.89 -6.54 38.64
N LEU A 49 0.84 -6.97 39.38
CA LEU A 49 -0.16 -6.06 39.90
C LEU A 49 0.46 -5.05 40.85
N GLN A 50 1.32 -5.50 41.76
CA GLN A 50 2.01 -4.61 42.70
C GLN A 50 2.87 -3.57 41.96
N LYS A 51 3.55 -3.98 40.88
CA LYS A 51 4.29 -3.07 40.00
C LYS A 51 3.36 -2.07 39.30
N TYR A 52 2.24 -2.54 38.75
CA TYR A 52 1.24 -1.69 38.10
C TYR A 52 0.69 -0.63 39.07
N ILE A 53 0.25 -1.04 40.27
CA ILE A 53 -0.27 -0.14 41.31
C ILE A 53 0.77 0.92 41.67
N ARG A 54 2.05 0.56 41.85
CA ARG A 54 3.12 1.54 42.17
C ARG A 54 3.27 2.63 41.12
N LEU A 55 3.03 2.31 39.85
CA LEU A 55 3.17 3.25 38.74
C LEU A 55 1.95 4.16 38.59
N ILE A 56 0.76 3.68 38.90
CA ILE A 56 -0.47 4.48 38.79
C ILE A 56 -0.85 5.18 40.11
N ALA A 57 -0.37 4.72 41.26
CA ALA A 57 -0.71 5.30 42.55
C ALA A 57 -0.46 6.82 42.64
N PRO A 58 0.63 7.38 42.06
CA PRO A 58 0.85 8.83 42.07
C PRO A 58 -0.20 9.65 41.29
N SER A 59 -0.94 9.03 40.36
CA SER A 59 -1.98 9.70 39.57
C SER A 59 -3.40 9.49 40.13
N LEU A 60 -3.56 8.67 41.18
CA LEU A 60 -4.85 8.44 41.83
C LEU A 60 -5.07 9.45 42.96
N SER A 61 -6.26 10.03 43.01
CA SER A 61 -6.62 11.03 44.05
C SER A 61 -7.20 10.41 45.33
N SER A 62 -7.58 9.12 45.31
CA SER A 62 -8.11 8.43 46.50
C SER A 62 -7.98 6.90 46.43
N VAL A 63 -8.03 6.26 47.61
CA VAL A 63 -8.09 4.79 47.74
C VAL A 63 -9.38 4.22 47.13
N ALA A 64 -10.47 4.99 47.13
CA ALA A 64 -11.72 4.58 46.49
C ALA A 64 -11.56 4.41 44.97
N GLN A 65 -10.80 5.31 44.31
CA GLN A 65 -10.48 5.17 42.88
C GLN A 65 -9.64 3.92 42.62
N LEU A 66 -8.67 3.62 43.47
CA LEU A 66 -7.88 2.39 43.37
C LEU A 66 -8.76 1.13 43.46
N ARG A 67 -9.67 1.08 44.45
CA ARG A 67 -10.61 -0.04 44.61
C ARG A 67 -11.51 -0.20 43.39
N HIS A 68 -12.03 0.90 42.87
CA HIS A 68 -12.86 0.89 41.67
C HIS A 68 -12.08 0.36 40.46
N LEU A 69 -10.82 0.79 40.27
CA LEU A 69 -9.96 0.32 39.19
C LEU A 69 -9.71 -1.18 39.31
N LEU A 70 -9.29 -1.66 40.48
CA LEU A 70 -9.02 -3.08 40.72
C LEU A 70 -10.26 -3.96 40.51
N ALA A 71 -11.46 -3.46 40.86
CA ALA A 71 -12.71 -4.19 40.65
C ALA A 71 -13.06 -4.40 39.18
N HIS A 72 -12.57 -3.54 38.28
CA HIS A 72 -12.80 -3.62 36.84
C HIS A 72 -11.58 -4.12 36.06
N MET A 73 -10.48 -4.43 36.75
CA MET A 73 -9.26 -4.91 36.13
C MET A 73 -9.35 -6.42 35.90
N SER A 74 -9.00 -6.83 34.70
CA SER A 74 -8.92 -8.23 34.30
C SER A 74 -7.46 -8.72 34.26
N ALA A 75 -7.27 -10.03 34.25
CA ALA A 75 -5.95 -10.62 34.01
C ALA A 75 -5.38 -10.20 32.65
N TYR A 76 -6.24 -9.85 31.68
CA TYR A 76 -5.81 -9.34 30.39
C TYR A 76 -5.18 -7.94 30.48
N ASP A 77 -5.69 -7.07 31.36
CA ASP A 77 -5.12 -5.73 31.54
C ASP A 77 -3.68 -5.82 32.09
N LEU A 78 -3.42 -6.77 32.99
CA LEU A 78 -2.06 -7.06 33.44
C LEU A 78 -1.20 -7.68 32.33
N PHE A 79 -1.77 -8.57 31.53
CA PHE A 79 -1.05 -9.16 30.39
C PHE A 79 -0.63 -8.09 29.38
N VAL A 80 -1.52 -7.16 29.05
CA VAL A 80 -1.25 -5.99 28.22
C VAL A 80 -0.23 -5.08 28.88
N PHE A 81 -0.32 -4.86 30.20
CA PHE A 81 0.67 -4.08 30.92
C PHE A 81 2.08 -4.71 30.85
N ALA A 82 2.21 -6.02 30.90
CA ALA A 82 3.49 -6.71 30.71
C ALA A 82 3.99 -6.63 29.26
N HIS A 83 3.18 -7.03 28.29
CA HIS A 83 3.63 -7.31 26.92
C HIS A 83 3.35 -6.20 25.90
N GLY A 84 2.50 -5.24 26.24
CA GLY A 84 2.26 -4.05 25.43
C GLY A 84 3.45 -3.09 25.49
N TYR A 85 3.62 -2.34 24.40
CA TYR A 85 4.75 -1.44 24.27
C TYR A 85 4.52 -0.17 25.10
N LYS A 86 5.45 0.14 26.02
CA LYS A 86 5.34 1.30 26.91
C LYS A 86 6.43 2.31 26.53
N PRO A 87 6.11 3.51 26.04
CA PRO A 87 7.12 4.51 25.70
C PRO A 87 8.04 4.90 26.87
N GLY A 88 7.54 4.88 28.12
CA GLY A 88 8.32 5.17 29.33
C GLY A 88 9.22 4.03 29.80
N ALA A 89 9.05 2.83 29.25
CA ALA A 89 9.87 1.65 29.54
C ALA A 89 9.93 0.78 28.27
N PRO A 90 10.66 1.24 27.23
CA PRO A 90 10.64 0.60 25.92
C PRO A 90 11.31 -0.78 25.99
N GLU A 91 10.58 -1.80 25.55
CA GLU A 91 11.07 -3.17 25.47
C GLU A 91 11.04 -3.65 24.02
N PHE A 92 12.14 -4.28 23.58
CA PHE A 92 12.29 -4.68 22.18
C PHE A 92 11.28 -5.75 21.74
N SER A 93 10.97 -6.71 22.61
CA SER A 93 9.95 -7.73 22.36
C SER A 93 8.55 -7.13 22.24
N ALA A 94 8.26 -6.08 23.01
CA ALA A 94 6.96 -5.43 23.03
C ALA A 94 6.63 -4.67 21.73
N LEU A 95 7.65 -4.26 20.95
CA LEU A 95 7.45 -3.68 19.61
C LEU A 95 6.68 -4.62 18.68
N TRP A 96 6.92 -5.92 18.83
CA TRP A 96 6.31 -6.95 17.98
C TRP A 96 5.07 -7.55 18.63
N ALA A 97 5.14 -7.86 19.92
CA ALA A 97 4.03 -8.46 20.64
C ALA A 97 2.79 -7.55 20.66
N SER A 98 2.98 -6.23 20.82
CA SER A 98 1.89 -5.25 20.87
C SER A 98 1.03 -5.21 19.60
N LEU A 99 1.59 -5.54 18.42
CA LEU A 99 0.85 -5.57 17.16
C LEU A 99 -0.28 -6.60 17.15
N PHE A 100 -0.21 -7.63 18.00
CA PHE A 100 -1.19 -8.72 18.05
C PHE A 100 -2.18 -8.60 19.22
N LEU A 101 -1.97 -7.66 20.13
CA LEU A 101 -2.84 -7.41 21.28
C LEU A 101 -3.94 -6.40 20.91
N HIS A 102 -5.18 -6.64 21.33
CA HIS A 102 -6.31 -5.77 21.00
C HIS A 102 -7.10 -5.42 22.26
N ALA A 103 -7.59 -4.19 22.34
CA ALA A 103 -8.33 -3.69 23.51
C ALA A 103 -9.74 -4.29 23.64
N GLY A 104 -10.25 -4.95 22.61
CA GLY A 104 -11.57 -5.57 22.61
C GLY A 104 -12.01 -5.99 21.22
N PHE A 105 -13.21 -6.57 21.14
CA PHE A 105 -13.75 -7.14 19.90
C PHE A 105 -13.82 -6.12 18.76
N TRP A 106 -14.36 -4.93 19.01
CA TRP A 106 -14.50 -3.90 17.97
C TRP A 106 -13.16 -3.36 17.47
N HIS A 107 -12.14 -3.30 18.35
CA HIS A 107 -10.79 -2.92 17.94
C HIS A 107 -10.19 -3.99 17.01
N LEU A 108 -10.33 -5.28 17.33
CA LEU A 108 -9.92 -6.36 16.44
C LEU A 108 -10.70 -6.32 15.12
N ALA A 109 -12.03 -6.27 15.18
CA ALA A 109 -12.89 -6.32 14.00
C ALA A 109 -12.57 -5.19 13.02
N GLY A 110 -12.35 -3.96 13.51
CA GLY A 110 -11.91 -2.83 12.69
C GLY A 110 -10.56 -3.11 12.01
N ASN A 111 -9.56 -3.56 12.77
CA ASN A 111 -8.24 -3.88 12.21
C ASN A 111 -8.32 -4.95 11.12
N MET A 112 -9.06 -6.03 11.37
CA MET A 112 -9.19 -7.13 10.40
C MET A 112 -9.99 -6.70 9.16
N LEU A 113 -10.99 -5.85 9.31
CA LEU A 113 -11.74 -5.28 8.19
C LEU A 113 -10.82 -4.45 7.26
N PHE A 114 -9.96 -3.59 7.81
CA PHE A 114 -9.03 -2.81 7.00
C PHE A 114 -7.98 -3.69 6.32
N LEU A 115 -7.44 -4.71 7.01
CA LEU A 115 -6.55 -5.69 6.35
C LEU A 115 -7.27 -6.47 5.25
N TRP A 116 -8.53 -6.83 5.47
CA TRP A 116 -9.34 -7.54 4.48
C TRP A 116 -9.57 -6.71 3.22
N ILE A 117 -9.86 -5.42 3.36
CA ILE A 117 -10.16 -4.52 2.24
C ILE A 117 -8.89 -4.12 1.49
N TYR A 118 -7.80 -3.79 2.18
CA TYR A 118 -6.65 -3.13 1.56
C TYR A 118 -5.41 -4.01 1.46
N GLY A 119 -5.30 -5.05 2.29
CA GLY A 119 -4.08 -5.82 2.44
C GLY A 119 -3.74 -6.69 1.23
N ASP A 120 -4.73 -7.22 0.52
CA ASP A 120 -4.53 -8.10 -0.64
C ASP A 120 -3.86 -7.38 -1.83
N ASN A 121 -4.32 -6.17 -2.15
CA ASN A 121 -3.76 -5.33 -3.20
C ASN A 121 -2.32 -4.91 -2.88
N VAL A 122 -2.04 -4.58 -1.62
CA VAL A 122 -0.69 -4.21 -1.18
C VAL A 122 0.23 -5.43 -1.13
N GLU A 123 -0.26 -6.61 -0.70
CA GLU A 123 0.52 -7.85 -0.76
C GLU A 123 0.84 -8.24 -2.20
N HIS A 124 -0.12 -8.11 -3.11
CA HIS A 124 0.12 -8.37 -4.53
C HIS A 124 1.19 -7.43 -5.11
N ARG A 125 1.16 -6.15 -4.71
CA ARG A 125 2.15 -5.15 -5.13
C ARG A 125 3.55 -5.39 -4.55
N LEU A 126 3.63 -5.67 -3.26
CA LEU A 126 4.87 -5.84 -2.49
C LEU A 126 5.39 -7.28 -2.49
N GLY A 127 4.63 -8.22 -3.04
CA GLY A 127 4.84 -9.65 -2.89
C GLY A 127 4.78 -10.11 -1.42
N ARG A 128 4.69 -11.42 -1.23
CA ARG A 128 4.50 -12.03 0.10
C ARG A 128 5.53 -11.60 1.13
N LEU A 129 6.82 -11.83 0.84
CA LEU A 129 7.90 -11.50 1.76
C LEU A 129 8.03 -9.98 1.98
N GLY A 130 7.93 -9.19 0.91
CA GLY A 130 8.01 -7.74 1.00
C GLY A 130 6.88 -7.15 1.83
N TYR A 131 5.66 -7.68 1.69
CA TYR A 131 4.50 -7.30 2.48
C TYR A 131 4.66 -7.64 3.96
N LEU A 132 5.12 -8.86 4.30
CA LEU A 132 5.36 -9.25 5.69
C LEU A 132 6.38 -8.32 6.36
N LEU A 133 7.53 -8.14 5.71
CA LEU A 133 8.60 -7.28 6.23
C LEU A 133 8.13 -5.83 6.35
N PHE A 134 7.38 -5.33 5.38
CA PHE A 134 6.81 -3.99 5.41
C PHE A 134 5.77 -3.81 6.52
N TYR A 135 4.84 -4.76 6.69
CA TYR A 135 3.85 -4.72 7.75
C TYR A 135 4.53 -4.61 9.12
N LEU A 136 5.50 -5.48 9.36
CA LEU A 136 6.31 -5.49 10.57
C LEU A 136 7.08 -4.16 10.75
N PHE A 137 7.82 -3.73 9.74
CA PHE A 137 8.56 -2.47 9.75
C PHE A 137 7.66 -1.27 10.05
N SER A 138 6.51 -1.17 9.39
CA SER A 138 5.55 -0.07 9.57
C SER A 138 4.96 -0.05 10.98
N GLY A 139 4.72 -1.20 11.60
CA GLY A 139 4.31 -1.30 13.01
C GLY A 139 5.37 -0.77 13.98
N VAL A 140 6.65 -1.08 13.74
CA VAL A 140 7.76 -0.52 14.52
C VAL A 140 7.86 0.98 14.32
N THR A 141 7.87 1.46 13.07
CA THR A 141 7.95 2.90 12.79
C THR A 141 6.77 3.67 13.39
N ALA A 142 5.55 3.14 13.31
CA ALA A 142 4.36 3.70 13.95
C ALA A 142 4.55 3.83 15.47
N THR A 143 5.03 2.76 16.11
CA THR A 143 5.26 2.71 17.56
C THR A 143 6.34 3.70 18.00
N LEU A 144 7.44 3.76 17.27
CA LEU A 144 8.53 4.69 17.55
C LEU A 144 8.10 6.14 17.33
N PHE A 145 7.34 6.42 16.26
CA PHE A 145 6.79 7.76 16.01
C PHE A 145 5.87 8.21 17.14
N PHE A 146 4.95 7.34 17.60
CA PHE A 146 4.11 7.62 18.76
C PHE A 146 4.93 7.90 20.03
N SER A 147 6.03 7.15 20.24
CA SER A 147 6.90 7.29 21.40
C SER A 147 7.54 8.67 21.52
N ILE A 148 7.73 9.39 20.41
CA ILE A 148 8.27 10.76 20.41
C ILE A 148 7.35 11.71 21.18
N PHE A 149 6.04 11.54 21.05
CA PHE A 149 5.02 12.43 21.65
C PHE A 149 4.49 11.93 23.00
N ALA A 150 4.65 10.63 23.28
CA ALA A 150 4.21 9.99 24.51
C ALA A 150 5.39 9.59 25.42
N ALA A 151 6.53 10.27 25.30
CA ALA A 151 7.73 9.96 26.07
C ALA A 151 7.43 9.91 27.58
N GLY A 152 7.86 8.82 28.24
CA GLY A 152 7.59 8.61 29.67
C GLY A 152 6.22 7.98 29.98
N SER A 153 5.33 7.81 29.00
CA SER A 153 4.03 7.16 29.22
C SER A 153 4.20 5.68 29.57
N MET A 154 3.62 5.27 30.70
CA MET A 154 3.53 3.87 31.12
C MET A 154 2.26 3.18 30.61
N THR A 155 1.39 3.89 29.90
CA THR A 155 0.20 3.33 29.24
C THR A 155 0.64 2.48 28.05
N PRO A 156 0.35 1.17 28.02
CA PRO A 156 0.76 0.32 26.93
C PRO A 156 0.05 0.67 25.61
N LEU A 157 0.83 0.82 24.55
CA LEU A 157 0.37 0.82 23.17
C LEU A 157 0.17 -0.63 22.72
N ILE A 158 -1.02 -0.92 22.18
CA ILE A 158 -1.38 -2.20 21.59
C ILE A 158 -2.22 -2.00 20.33
N GLY A 159 -2.18 -2.98 19.43
CA GLY A 159 -3.01 -3.04 18.24
C GLY A 159 -2.21 -3.08 16.95
N ALA A 160 -2.76 -3.80 15.98
CA ALA A 160 -2.24 -3.87 14.61
C ALA A 160 -2.37 -2.55 13.83
N SER A 161 -3.14 -1.59 14.33
CA SER A 161 -3.61 -0.40 13.59
C SER A 161 -2.49 0.53 13.10
N GLY A 162 -1.35 0.59 13.78
CA GLY A 162 -0.16 1.32 13.30
C GLY A 162 0.42 0.69 12.04
N ALA A 163 0.60 -0.63 12.03
CA ALA A 163 1.08 -1.37 10.86
C ALA A 163 0.06 -1.31 9.70
N ILE A 164 -1.23 -1.44 10.02
CA ILE A 164 -2.32 -1.31 9.05
C ILE A 164 -2.31 0.08 8.43
N SER A 165 -2.14 1.14 9.23
CA SER A 165 -2.01 2.50 8.70
C SER A 165 -0.86 2.63 7.68
N GLY A 166 0.24 1.89 7.86
CA GLY A 166 1.29 1.77 6.84
C GLY A 166 0.83 1.11 5.54
N VAL A 167 0.07 0.01 5.64
CA VAL A 167 -0.58 -0.62 4.48
C VAL A 167 -1.49 0.38 3.75
N LEU A 168 -2.27 1.17 4.50
CA LEU A 168 -3.13 2.21 3.93
C LEU A 168 -2.32 3.33 3.26
N GLY A 169 -1.17 3.71 3.82
CA GLY A 169 -0.27 4.69 3.21
C GLY A 169 0.26 4.22 1.85
N VAL A 170 0.64 2.95 1.73
CA VAL A 170 1.02 2.38 0.41
C VAL A 170 -0.18 2.36 -0.53
N TYR A 171 -1.34 1.89 -0.06
CA TYR A 171 -2.54 1.82 -0.87
C TYR A 171 -2.96 3.20 -1.40
N PHE A 172 -2.85 4.24 -0.56
CA PHE A 172 -3.18 5.63 -0.89
C PHE A 172 -2.41 6.15 -2.11
N VAL A 173 -1.11 5.83 -2.21
CA VAL A 173 -0.24 6.26 -3.30
C VAL A 173 -0.38 5.37 -4.53
N VAL A 174 -0.42 4.06 -4.33
CA VAL A 174 -0.35 3.10 -5.45
C VAL A 174 -1.71 2.90 -6.12
N PHE A 175 -2.81 3.01 -5.39
CA PHE A 175 -4.16 2.74 -5.89
C PHE A 175 -5.15 3.91 -5.68
N PRO A 176 -4.79 5.16 -6.06
CA PRO A 176 -5.57 6.34 -5.71
C PRO A 176 -6.96 6.39 -6.36
N ARG A 177 -7.16 5.69 -7.49
CA ARG A 177 -8.44 5.64 -8.19
C ARG A 177 -9.26 4.37 -7.92
N ASN A 178 -8.73 3.40 -7.16
CA ASN A 178 -9.52 2.23 -6.73
C ASN A 178 -10.80 2.71 -6.04
N GLN A 179 -11.89 2.01 -6.23
CA GLN A 179 -13.18 2.36 -5.66
C GLN A 179 -13.39 1.58 -4.36
N VAL A 180 -13.49 2.30 -3.24
CA VAL A 180 -13.90 1.73 -1.96
C VAL A 180 -15.42 1.71 -1.91
N LYS A 181 -15.98 0.54 -1.60
CA LYS A 181 -17.38 0.32 -1.30
C LYS A 181 -17.62 0.82 0.12
N VAL A 182 -18.27 1.97 0.26
CA VAL A 182 -18.59 2.57 1.54
C VAL A 182 -20.08 2.37 1.80
N PHE A 183 -20.39 1.59 2.84
CA PHE A 183 -21.74 1.51 3.38
C PHE A 183 -22.06 2.80 4.11
N VAL A 184 -23.12 3.49 3.65
CA VAL A 184 -23.61 4.73 4.21
C VAL A 184 -24.98 4.49 4.79
N ALA A 185 -25.07 4.64 6.11
CA ALA A 185 -26.31 4.58 6.87
C ALA A 185 -26.56 5.95 7.54
N LEU A 186 -27.51 6.70 6.99
CA LEU A 186 -28.07 7.92 7.58
C LEU A 186 -29.47 7.58 8.08
N PHE A 187 -29.55 7.07 9.30
CA PHE A 187 -30.84 6.68 9.89
C PHE A 187 -31.75 7.91 10.05
N PRO A 188 -33.05 7.82 9.70
CA PRO A 188 -33.78 6.69 9.06
C PRO A 188 -33.87 6.77 7.53
N ILE A 189 -33.16 7.69 6.87
CA ILE A 189 -33.45 8.19 5.52
C ILE A 189 -32.68 7.46 4.41
N PHE A 190 -31.47 6.95 4.68
CA PHE A 190 -30.61 6.41 3.63
C PHE A 190 -29.77 5.23 4.09
N PHE A 191 -29.83 4.12 3.35
CA PHE A 191 -29.04 2.91 3.56
C PHE A 191 -28.59 2.38 2.21
N ASN A 192 -27.36 2.68 1.79
CA ASN A 192 -26.83 2.18 0.52
C ASN A 192 -25.30 2.04 0.57
N VAL A 193 -24.76 1.27 -0.37
CA VAL A 193 -23.32 1.19 -0.62
C VAL A 193 -22.98 2.10 -1.80
N ILE A 194 -22.11 3.06 -1.57
CA ILE A 194 -21.60 3.95 -2.62
C ILE A 194 -20.14 3.62 -2.92
N LEU A 195 -19.71 3.89 -4.15
CA LEU A 195 -18.32 3.76 -4.57
C LEU A 195 -17.64 5.12 -4.48
N LEU A 196 -16.56 5.19 -3.71
CA LEU A 196 -15.76 6.40 -3.57
C LEU A 196 -14.30 6.09 -3.90
N PRO A 197 -13.58 6.99 -4.60
CA PRO A 197 -12.15 6.78 -4.84
C PRO A 197 -11.38 6.66 -3.53
N ALA A 198 -10.49 5.67 -3.45
CA ALA A 198 -9.76 5.31 -2.24
C ALA A 198 -8.96 6.48 -1.67
N ARG A 199 -8.37 7.32 -2.52
CA ARG A 199 -7.66 8.54 -2.08
C ARG A 199 -8.54 9.46 -1.23
N TRP A 200 -9.83 9.58 -1.54
CA TRP A 200 -10.74 10.43 -0.79
C TRP A 200 -11.12 9.78 0.53
N VAL A 201 -11.49 8.49 0.51
CA VAL A 201 -11.88 7.76 1.71
C VAL A 201 -10.72 7.73 2.71
N LEU A 202 -9.54 7.28 2.29
CA LEU A 202 -8.37 7.17 3.14
C LEU A 202 -7.85 8.55 3.59
N GLY A 203 -7.88 9.55 2.71
CA GLY A 203 -7.48 10.92 3.06
C GLY A 203 -8.38 11.55 4.12
N ILE A 204 -9.70 11.38 3.99
CA ILE A 204 -10.68 11.86 4.98
C ILE A 204 -10.51 11.11 6.30
N PHE A 205 -10.37 9.79 6.29
CA PHE A 205 -10.17 9.00 7.52
C PHE A 205 -8.87 9.37 8.24
N LEU A 206 -7.77 9.55 7.49
CA LEU A 206 -6.52 10.03 8.09
C LEU A 206 -6.69 11.42 8.70
N LEU A 207 -7.30 12.35 7.97
CA LEU A 207 -7.44 13.72 8.43
C LEU A 207 -8.38 13.84 9.63
N ILE A 208 -9.60 13.33 9.49
CA ILE A 208 -10.68 13.52 10.47
C ILE A 208 -10.54 12.59 11.67
N ASP A 209 -10.20 11.31 11.46
CA ASP A 209 -10.17 10.34 12.57
C ASP A 209 -8.81 10.27 13.26
N ASN A 210 -7.76 10.90 12.71
CA ASN A 210 -6.42 10.82 13.28
C ASN A 210 -5.74 12.18 13.45
N VAL A 211 -5.55 12.95 12.37
CA VAL A 211 -4.82 14.22 12.45
C VAL A 211 -5.56 15.25 13.29
N VAL A 212 -6.87 15.43 13.09
CA VAL A 212 -7.67 16.38 13.86
C VAL A 212 -7.65 16.04 15.37
N PRO A 213 -8.02 14.83 15.82
CA PRO A 213 -7.95 14.47 17.23
C PRO A 213 -6.56 14.60 17.85
N PHE A 214 -5.51 14.28 17.08
CA PHE A 214 -4.12 14.45 17.50
C PHE A 214 -3.76 15.93 17.74
N LEU A 215 -4.10 16.81 16.79
CA LEU A 215 -3.82 18.26 16.92
C LEU A 215 -4.57 18.92 18.07
N PHE A 216 -5.78 18.44 18.37
CA PHE A 216 -6.60 18.95 19.48
C PHE A 216 -6.37 18.21 20.81
N ASN A 217 -5.37 17.34 20.90
CA ASN A 217 -5.05 16.55 22.10
C ASN A 217 -6.29 15.86 22.71
N SER A 218 -7.12 15.28 21.84
CA SER A 218 -8.36 14.63 22.25
C SER A 218 -8.06 13.48 23.22
N GLN A 219 -8.61 13.53 24.43
CA GLN A 219 -8.46 12.45 25.40
C GLN A 219 -9.24 11.22 24.92
N SER A 220 -8.52 10.22 24.43
CA SER A 220 -9.10 8.97 23.92
C SER A 220 -8.13 7.81 24.11
N HIS A 221 -8.64 6.59 24.01
CA HIS A 221 -7.83 5.37 24.02
C HIS A 221 -7.20 5.05 22.65
N VAL A 222 -7.28 5.96 21.68
CA VAL A 222 -6.73 5.78 20.33
C VAL A 222 -5.37 6.46 20.23
N ALA A 223 -4.35 5.70 19.80
CA ALA A 223 -3.01 6.21 19.59
C ALA A 223 -2.87 6.87 18.22
N TYR A 224 -3.49 8.04 18.02
CA TYR A 224 -3.50 8.75 16.72
C TYR A 224 -2.10 8.95 16.13
N GLY A 225 -1.11 9.27 16.97
CA GLY A 225 0.28 9.40 16.54
C GLY A 225 0.84 8.13 15.90
N ALA A 226 0.47 6.94 16.38
CA ALA A 226 0.90 5.68 15.78
C ALA A 226 0.29 5.50 14.38
N HIS A 227 -0.97 5.86 14.18
CA HIS A 227 -1.61 5.79 12.87
C HIS A 227 -0.96 6.75 11.87
N ILE A 228 -0.68 7.98 12.29
CA ILE A 228 0.03 8.98 11.47
C ILE A 228 1.43 8.47 11.09
N GLY A 229 2.20 8.01 12.08
CA GLY A 229 3.55 7.49 11.85
C GLY A 229 3.59 6.27 10.92
N GLY A 230 2.64 5.35 11.09
CA GLY A 230 2.46 4.21 10.19
C GLY A 230 2.15 4.66 8.77
N PHE A 231 1.16 5.54 8.60
CA PHE A 231 0.77 6.06 7.27
C PHE A 231 1.93 6.76 6.57
N LEU A 232 2.70 7.60 7.27
CA LEU A 232 3.90 8.25 6.73
C LEU A 232 4.97 7.23 6.29
N ALA A 233 5.16 6.14 7.03
CA ALA A 233 6.06 5.06 6.62
C ALA A 233 5.59 4.41 5.30
N GLY A 234 4.28 4.21 5.15
CA GLY A 234 3.68 3.71 3.92
C GLY A 234 3.87 4.65 2.73
N LEU A 235 3.67 5.96 2.93
CA LEU A 235 3.95 6.97 1.91
C LEU A 235 5.41 6.94 1.46
N ALA A 236 6.34 6.87 2.42
CA ALA A 236 7.77 6.85 2.14
C ALA A 236 8.18 5.60 1.33
N VAL A 237 7.66 4.42 1.71
CA VAL A 237 7.92 3.16 0.99
C VAL A 237 7.32 3.19 -0.41
N ALA A 238 6.10 3.71 -0.57
CA ALA A 238 5.47 3.81 -1.88
C ALA A 238 6.20 4.79 -2.80
N TRP A 239 6.61 5.95 -2.26
CA TRP A 239 7.40 6.95 -2.99
C TRP A 239 8.76 6.37 -3.42
N GLY A 240 9.50 5.76 -2.50
CA GLY A 240 10.77 5.10 -2.81
C GLY A 240 10.59 3.96 -3.81
N GLY A 241 9.53 3.17 -3.65
CA GLY A 241 9.16 2.11 -4.59
C GLY A 241 8.95 2.63 -6.00
N GLU A 242 8.13 3.67 -6.19
CA GLU A 242 7.91 4.25 -7.52
C GLU A 242 9.19 4.89 -8.10
N TYR A 243 10.00 5.52 -7.25
CA TYR A 243 11.28 6.12 -7.67
C TYR A 243 12.30 5.07 -8.15
N PHE A 244 12.35 3.90 -7.51
CA PHE A 244 13.24 2.79 -7.87
C PHE A 244 12.58 1.71 -8.74
N ASP A 245 11.45 2.03 -9.40
CA ASP A 245 10.67 1.11 -10.25
C ASP A 245 10.27 -0.21 -9.56
N TRP A 246 10.21 -0.22 -8.22
CA TRP A 246 10.00 -1.39 -7.38
C TRP A 246 10.94 -2.55 -7.72
N TYR A 247 12.14 -2.24 -8.23
CA TYR A 247 13.12 -3.22 -8.63
C TYR A 247 13.53 -4.08 -7.43
N ARG A 248 13.42 -5.40 -7.61
CA ARG A 248 13.83 -6.39 -6.60
C ARG A 248 15.05 -7.15 -7.12
N PRO A 249 16.25 -6.88 -6.57
CA PRO A 249 17.47 -7.58 -6.96
C PRO A 249 17.36 -9.12 -6.87
N TRP A 250 16.55 -9.62 -5.94
CA TRP A 250 16.48 -11.04 -5.57
C TRP A 250 15.38 -11.87 -6.26
N THR A 251 14.39 -11.25 -6.93
CA THR A 251 13.28 -12.00 -7.57
C THR A 251 13.28 -11.93 -9.09
N THR A 252 14.20 -11.20 -9.70
CA THR A 252 14.24 -11.04 -11.14
C THR A 252 15.60 -11.44 -11.68
N GLN A 253 15.61 -12.54 -12.43
CA GLN A 253 16.64 -12.88 -13.41
C GLN A 253 16.57 -11.90 -14.61
N ALA A 254 16.31 -10.62 -14.35
CA ALA A 254 16.28 -9.57 -15.35
C ALA A 254 17.72 -9.07 -15.49
N ARG A 255 18.47 -9.72 -16.37
CA ARG A 255 19.74 -9.21 -16.91
C ARG A 255 19.49 -7.81 -17.47
N SER A 256 19.76 -6.79 -16.68
CA SER A 256 19.35 -5.41 -16.94
C SER A 256 20.06 -4.82 -18.16
N PHE A 257 19.24 -4.30 -19.07
CA PHE A 257 19.58 -3.49 -20.24
C PHE A 257 20.51 -2.31 -19.90
N VAL A 258 20.31 -1.69 -18.72
CA VAL A 258 21.02 -0.48 -18.28
C VAL A 258 22.50 -0.73 -17.95
N HIS A 259 22.87 -1.91 -17.46
CA HIS A 259 24.28 -2.20 -17.14
C HIS A 259 25.15 -2.52 -18.38
N ARG A 260 24.54 -2.70 -19.57
CA ARG A 260 25.28 -2.88 -20.82
C ARG A 260 25.63 -1.56 -21.53
N ASN A 261 25.03 -0.43 -21.14
CA ASN A 261 25.16 0.84 -21.87
C ASN A 261 26.54 1.50 -21.78
N LYS A 262 27.35 1.20 -20.75
CA LYS A 262 28.63 1.90 -20.55
C LYS A 262 29.80 1.32 -21.36
N ALA A 263 29.69 0.09 -21.85
CA ALA A 263 30.75 -0.59 -22.61
C ALA A 263 30.49 -0.66 -24.13
N ARG A 264 29.34 -0.15 -24.62
CA ARG A 264 28.88 -0.34 -26.00
C ARG A 264 28.78 0.94 -26.84
N SER A 265 29.02 2.12 -26.27
CA SER A 265 28.99 3.39 -27.02
C SER A 265 30.14 3.52 -28.03
N THR A 266 31.19 2.70 -27.92
CA THR A 266 32.26 2.58 -28.94
C THR A 266 31.89 1.62 -30.08
N VAL A 267 30.95 0.69 -29.86
CA VAL A 267 30.52 -0.31 -30.89
C VAL A 267 29.38 0.23 -31.76
N SER A 268 28.58 1.18 -31.25
CA SER A 268 27.41 1.72 -31.97
C SER A 268 27.74 2.45 -33.27
N ALA A 269 28.92 3.08 -33.38
CA ALA A 269 29.31 3.84 -34.56
C ALA A 269 29.72 2.96 -35.76
N GLU A 270 30.18 1.72 -35.52
CA GLU A 270 30.51 0.75 -36.59
C GLU A 270 29.32 -0.13 -36.99
N TYR A 271 28.40 -0.42 -36.06
CA TYR A 271 27.27 -1.32 -36.32
C TYR A 271 26.12 -0.66 -37.09
N PHE A 272 25.93 0.66 -36.94
CA PHE A 272 24.86 1.40 -37.60
C PHE A 272 25.43 2.47 -38.53
N GLN A 273 25.02 2.46 -39.81
CA GLN A 273 25.30 3.53 -40.77
C GLN A 273 24.43 4.77 -40.49
N GLY A 274 24.49 5.35 -39.28
CA GLY A 274 23.67 6.51 -38.89
C GLY A 274 23.44 6.62 -37.38
N SER A 275 22.62 7.59 -36.94
CA SER A 275 22.23 7.68 -35.54
C SER A 275 21.32 6.50 -35.16
N PRO A 276 21.46 5.92 -33.95
CA PRO A 276 20.57 4.87 -33.45
C PRO A 276 19.10 5.25 -33.54
N LEU A 277 18.75 6.52 -33.28
CA LEU A 277 17.39 7.02 -33.43
C LEU A 277 16.88 6.96 -34.89
N ALA A 278 17.73 7.30 -35.87
CA ALA A 278 17.34 7.22 -37.28
C ALA A 278 17.08 5.77 -37.70
N VAL A 279 17.95 4.83 -37.30
CA VAL A 279 17.75 3.40 -37.56
C VAL A 279 16.49 2.87 -36.88
N LEU A 280 16.23 3.31 -35.64
CA LEU A 280 15.03 2.94 -34.92
C LEU A 280 13.77 3.45 -35.64
N ARG A 281 13.76 4.68 -36.16
CA ARG A 281 12.64 5.24 -36.92
C ARG A 281 12.43 4.55 -38.26
N GLU A 282 13.52 4.22 -38.96
CA GLU A 282 13.47 3.42 -40.19
C GLU A 282 12.86 2.04 -39.90
N ALA A 283 13.30 1.38 -38.82
CA ALA A 283 12.78 0.08 -38.41
C ALA A 283 11.30 0.16 -38.00
N LEU A 284 10.87 1.23 -37.31
CA LEU A 284 9.46 1.48 -36.99
C LEU A 284 8.62 1.65 -38.26
N ALA A 285 9.07 2.47 -39.21
CA ALA A 285 8.37 2.70 -40.48
C ALA A 285 8.21 1.40 -41.29
N ASN A 286 9.24 0.56 -41.29
CA ASN A 286 9.26 -0.73 -41.98
C ASN A 286 8.68 -1.90 -41.17
N ARG A 287 8.15 -1.65 -39.95
CA ARG A 287 7.63 -2.67 -39.02
C ARG A 287 8.63 -3.79 -38.69
N GLN A 288 9.92 -3.46 -38.59
CA GLN A 288 11.01 -4.39 -38.29
C GLN A 288 11.30 -4.43 -36.77
N ALA A 289 10.49 -5.18 -36.02
CA ALA A 289 10.55 -5.20 -34.55
C ALA A 289 11.93 -5.54 -33.97
N ALA A 290 12.58 -6.60 -34.47
CA ALA A 290 13.91 -7.01 -34.00
C ALA A 290 14.96 -5.90 -34.18
N ARG A 291 14.99 -5.29 -35.37
CA ARG A 291 15.94 -4.20 -35.68
C ARG A 291 15.68 -2.95 -34.83
N ALA A 292 14.41 -2.64 -34.53
CA ALA A 292 14.05 -1.52 -33.68
C ALA A 292 14.48 -1.76 -32.21
N ILE A 293 14.28 -2.97 -31.69
CA ILE A 293 14.72 -3.36 -30.34
C ILE A 293 16.25 -3.34 -30.24
N ASP A 294 16.95 -3.82 -31.28
CA ASP A 294 18.41 -3.76 -31.34
C ASP A 294 18.90 -2.31 -31.35
N ALA A 295 18.34 -1.43 -32.18
CA ALA A 295 18.69 -0.01 -32.23
C ALA A 295 18.42 0.72 -30.90
N LEU A 296 17.31 0.39 -30.25
CA LEU A 296 16.93 0.90 -28.94
C LEU A 296 18.00 0.58 -27.87
N MET A 297 18.78 -0.50 -28.01
CA MET A 297 19.90 -0.82 -27.09
C MET A 297 21.03 0.21 -27.10
N TYR A 298 21.08 1.07 -28.12
CA TYR A 298 22.19 2.01 -28.35
C TYR A 298 21.74 3.46 -28.32
N ILE A 299 20.44 3.73 -28.17
CA ILE A 299 19.90 5.08 -28.08
C ILE A 299 20.38 5.75 -26.78
N ASN A 300 20.83 7.00 -26.88
CA ASN A 300 21.26 7.77 -25.71
C ASN A 300 20.08 8.53 -25.07
N ARG A 301 20.32 9.19 -23.93
CA ARG A 301 19.27 9.92 -23.20
C ARG A 301 18.63 11.05 -24.02
N GLN A 302 19.41 11.83 -24.76
CA GLN A 302 18.89 12.92 -25.59
C GLN A 302 18.06 12.41 -26.77
N GLU A 303 18.44 11.28 -27.34
CA GLU A 303 17.68 10.61 -28.40
C GLU A 303 16.39 9.98 -27.85
N MET A 304 16.41 9.41 -26.64
CA MET A 304 15.20 8.93 -25.95
C MET A 304 14.18 10.06 -25.75
N GLU A 305 14.65 11.26 -25.37
CA GLU A 305 13.83 12.46 -25.19
C GLU A 305 13.16 12.95 -26.49
N GLN A 306 13.58 12.44 -27.65
CA GLN A 306 13.02 12.80 -28.97
C GLN A 306 11.97 11.80 -29.48
N LEU A 307 11.74 10.69 -28.78
CA LEU A 307 10.76 9.67 -29.19
C LEU A 307 9.34 10.20 -29.00
N GLN A 308 8.50 10.06 -30.01
CA GLN A 308 7.09 10.40 -29.89
C GLN A 308 6.36 9.38 -29.02
N ALA A 309 5.28 9.81 -28.34
CA ALA A 309 4.43 8.95 -27.52
C ALA A 309 4.00 7.65 -28.26
N ARG A 310 3.64 7.78 -29.53
CA ARG A 310 3.30 6.65 -30.41
C ARG A 310 4.47 5.71 -30.69
N GLU A 311 5.67 6.25 -30.92
CA GLU A 311 6.89 5.46 -31.11
C GLU A 311 7.16 4.62 -29.84
N CYS A 312 7.00 5.23 -28.65
CA CYS A 312 7.16 4.54 -27.37
C CYS A 312 6.13 3.42 -27.18
N ALA A 313 4.86 3.65 -27.53
CA ALA A 313 3.80 2.65 -27.42
C ALA A 313 4.07 1.42 -28.30
N VAL A 314 4.49 1.64 -29.55
CA VAL A 314 4.82 0.55 -30.49
C VAL A 314 6.04 -0.23 -30.00
N LEU A 315 7.12 0.46 -29.60
CA LEU A 315 8.33 -0.18 -29.08
C LEU A 315 8.03 -1.01 -27.83
N ALA A 316 7.22 -0.47 -26.91
CA ALA A 316 6.86 -1.17 -25.69
C ALA A 316 6.02 -2.43 -25.98
N ASN A 317 5.11 -2.37 -26.96
CA ASN A 317 4.36 -3.55 -27.37
C ASN A 317 5.28 -4.64 -27.96
N TRP A 318 6.22 -4.28 -28.84
CA TRP A 318 7.19 -5.23 -29.39
C TRP A 318 8.10 -5.84 -28.33
N LEU A 319 8.55 -5.04 -27.36
CA LEU A 319 9.33 -5.54 -26.23
C LEU A 319 8.52 -6.51 -25.36
N ASP A 320 7.26 -6.19 -25.09
CA ASP A 320 6.37 -7.07 -24.31
C ASP A 320 6.04 -8.38 -25.06
N GLU A 321 5.86 -8.32 -26.38
CA GLU A 321 5.70 -9.50 -27.25
C GLU A 321 6.99 -10.36 -27.25
N ALA A 322 8.16 -9.73 -27.20
CA ALA A 322 9.45 -10.41 -27.07
C ALA A 322 9.75 -10.92 -25.64
N GLY A 323 8.86 -10.67 -24.67
CA GLY A 323 9.00 -11.11 -23.28
C GLY A 323 9.79 -10.17 -22.37
N ASP A 324 10.17 -8.98 -22.83
CA ASP A 324 10.84 -7.94 -22.04
C ASP A 324 9.86 -6.83 -21.60
N SER A 325 8.82 -7.23 -20.85
CA SER A 325 7.82 -6.30 -20.34
C SER A 325 8.38 -5.28 -19.33
N VAL A 326 9.53 -5.57 -18.72
CA VAL A 326 10.21 -4.67 -17.79
C VAL A 326 10.75 -3.47 -18.55
N THR A 327 11.50 -3.70 -19.63
CA THR A 327 12.00 -2.62 -20.49
C THR A 327 10.85 -1.89 -21.18
N ALA A 328 9.81 -2.61 -21.62
CA ALA A 328 8.61 -2.01 -22.18
C ALA A 328 7.98 -0.96 -21.25
N THR A 329 7.77 -1.33 -19.97
CA THR A 329 7.21 -0.40 -18.96
C THR A 329 8.13 0.80 -18.73
N LYS A 330 9.45 0.58 -18.66
CA LYS A 330 10.41 1.66 -18.43
C LYS A 330 10.38 2.72 -19.52
N ILE A 331 10.33 2.29 -20.78
CA ILE A 331 10.24 3.23 -21.92
C ILE A 331 8.96 4.04 -21.83
N LEU A 332 7.82 3.39 -21.56
CA LEU A 332 6.55 4.10 -21.42
C LEU A 332 6.60 5.13 -20.29
N LYS A 333 7.19 4.79 -19.13
CA LYS A 333 7.36 5.73 -18.01
C LYS A 333 8.25 6.92 -18.37
N VAL A 334 9.35 6.68 -19.09
CA VAL A 334 10.24 7.75 -19.58
C VAL A 334 9.48 8.67 -20.55
N CYS A 335 8.68 8.11 -21.45
CA CYS A 335 7.91 8.94 -22.39
C CYS A 335 6.78 9.71 -21.67
N LEU A 336 6.17 9.17 -20.61
CA LEU A 336 5.19 9.92 -19.81
C LEU A 336 5.78 11.18 -19.17
N THR A 337 7.01 11.11 -18.65
CA THR A 337 7.63 12.28 -18.00
C THR A 337 8.01 13.36 -19.01
N GLN A 338 8.42 12.95 -20.22
CA GLN A 338 8.87 13.86 -21.27
C GLN A 338 7.72 14.49 -22.06
N HIS A 339 6.63 13.74 -22.27
CA HIS A 339 5.54 14.15 -23.15
C HIS A 339 4.27 14.54 -22.42
N SER A 340 4.32 14.79 -21.11
CA SER A 340 3.15 15.03 -20.24
C SER A 340 2.15 16.11 -20.73
N ALA A 341 2.56 17.03 -21.61
CA ALA A 341 1.72 18.07 -22.22
C ALA A 341 1.26 17.79 -23.67
N SER A 342 1.62 16.64 -24.26
CA SER A 342 1.25 16.29 -25.64
C SER A 342 -0.11 15.59 -25.71
N GLY A 343 -0.83 15.73 -26.83
CA GLY A 343 -2.12 15.09 -27.04
C GLY A 343 -2.07 13.55 -27.15
N ASP A 344 -0.87 12.99 -27.39
CA ASP A 344 -0.69 11.56 -27.66
C ASP A 344 -0.37 10.74 -26.40
N VAL A 345 -0.30 11.37 -25.22
CA VAL A 345 -0.02 10.69 -23.92
C VAL A 345 -1.05 9.62 -23.59
N ALA A 346 -2.28 9.77 -24.08
CA ALA A 346 -3.35 8.78 -23.95
C ALA A 346 -2.92 7.39 -24.46
N GLU A 347 -2.13 7.32 -25.53
CA GLU A 347 -1.65 6.06 -26.11
C GLU A 347 -0.63 5.36 -25.19
N VAL A 348 0.22 6.14 -24.51
CA VAL A 348 1.21 5.62 -23.56
C VAL A 348 0.51 5.06 -22.31
N TYR A 349 -0.51 5.74 -21.79
CA TYR A 349 -1.32 5.22 -20.68
C TYR A 349 -2.08 3.96 -21.06
N LEU A 350 -2.64 3.90 -22.27
CA LEU A 350 -3.31 2.71 -22.77
C LEU A 350 -2.33 1.53 -22.86
N ALA A 351 -1.15 1.73 -23.45
CA ALA A 351 -0.12 0.69 -23.55
C ALA A 351 0.32 0.18 -22.16
N LEU A 352 0.56 1.08 -21.20
CA LEU A 352 0.86 0.72 -19.80
C LEU A 352 -0.26 -0.12 -19.19
N GLY A 353 -1.50 0.31 -19.35
CA GLY A 353 -2.68 -0.39 -18.83
C GLY A 353 -2.81 -1.80 -19.40
N LEU A 354 -2.64 -1.96 -20.71
CA LEU A 354 -2.75 -3.26 -21.40
C LEU A 354 -1.62 -4.23 -21.00
N ILE A 355 -0.37 -3.75 -20.93
CA ILE A 355 0.77 -4.55 -20.47
C ILE A 355 0.54 -5.04 -19.03
N ARG A 356 0.10 -4.15 -18.13
CA ARG A 356 -0.22 -4.51 -16.74
C ARG A 356 -1.34 -5.54 -16.64
N LEU A 357 -2.37 -5.41 -17.48
CA LEU A 357 -3.46 -6.37 -17.51
C LEU A 357 -2.99 -7.76 -17.97
N LYS A 358 -2.13 -7.82 -18.99
CA LYS A 358 -1.51 -9.07 -19.48
C LYS A 358 -0.63 -9.74 -18.41
N GLN A 359 0.02 -8.94 -17.55
CA GLN A 359 0.80 -9.40 -16.40
C GLN A 359 -0.05 -9.88 -15.21
N GLY A 360 -1.39 -9.88 -15.32
CA GLY A 360 -2.27 -10.26 -14.21
C GLY A 360 -2.32 -9.19 -13.11
N GLN A 361 -2.06 -7.93 -13.44
CA GLN A 361 -2.09 -6.80 -12.50
C GLN A 361 -3.29 -5.86 -12.76
N PRO A 362 -4.54 -6.32 -12.58
CA PRO A 362 -5.73 -5.54 -12.92
C PRO A 362 -5.82 -4.24 -12.11
N THR A 363 -5.40 -4.25 -10.85
CA THR A 363 -5.42 -3.05 -9.99
C THR A 363 -4.50 -1.95 -10.49
N ALA A 364 -3.30 -2.31 -10.95
CA ALA A 364 -2.35 -1.36 -11.54
C ALA A 364 -2.81 -0.92 -12.94
N ALA A 365 -3.30 -1.86 -13.75
CA ALA A 365 -3.86 -1.57 -15.08
C ALA A 365 -5.00 -0.54 -14.99
N TYR A 366 -5.90 -0.70 -14.03
CA TYR A 366 -7.03 0.19 -13.80
C TYR A 366 -6.61 1.65 -13.60
N GLN A 367 -5.51 1.90 -12.87
CA GLN A 367 -5.02 3.28 -12.66
C GLN A 367 -4.61 3.94 -13.98
N HIS A 368 -3.88 3.22 -14.83
CA HIS A 368 -3.42 3.74 -16.13
C HIS A 368 -4.55 3.87 -17.14
N LEU A 369 -5.46 2.89 -17.20
CA LEU A 369 -6.60 2.92 -18.12
C LEU A 369 -7.55 4.08 -17.81
N LEU A 370 -7.74 4.43 -16.53
CA LEU A 370 -8.49 5.64 -16.18
C LEU A 370 -7.75 6.92 -16.58
N SER A 371 -6.41 6.97 -16.44
CA SER A 371 -5.63 8.13 -16.89
C SER A 371 -5.77 8.41 -18.39
N VAL A 372 -6.14 7.42 -19.21
CA VAL A 372 -6.40 7.62 -20.65
C VAL A 372 -7.46 8.71 -20.87
N PHE A 373 -8.53 8.71 -20.07
CA PHE A 373 -9.64 9.66 -20.23
C PHE A 373 -9.30 11.07 -19.74
N ASP A 374 -8.23 11.23 -18.97
CA ASP A 374 -7.72 12.52 -18.54
C ASP A 374 -6.92 13.24 -19.66
N GLN A 375 -6.63 12.55 -20.78
CA GLN A 375 -5.72 13.01 -21.84
C GLN A 375 -6.39 13.22 -23.21
N HIS A 376 -7.70 13.52 -23.25
CA HIS A 376 -8.46 13.76 -24.49
C HIS A 376 -8.24 12.70 -25.59
N PRO A 377 -8.48 11.41 -25.30
CA PRO A 377 -8.14 10.30 -26.20
C PRO A 377 -8.96 10.35 -27.50
N THR A 378 -8.38 9.85 -28.59
CA THR A 378 -9.15 9.58 -29.81
C THR A 378 -10.27 8.56 -29.55
N PRO A 379 -11.35 8.53 -30.35
CA PRO A 379 -12.43 7.56 -30.15
C PRO A 379 -11.97 6.11 -30.12
N ALA A 380 -10.96 5.75 -30.92
CA ALA A 380 -10.39 4.40 -30.96
C ALA A 380 -9.64 4.05 -29.66
N ILE A 381 -8.80 4.97 -29.16
CA ILE A 381 -8.07 4.79 -27.89
C ILE A 381 -9.05 4.70 -26.72
N ALA A 382 -10.05 5.59 -26.68
CA ALA A 382 -11.08 5.59 -25.66
C ALA A 382 -11.85 4.26 -25.63
N GLU A 383 -12.20 3.72 -26.80
CA GLU A 383 -12.93 2.45 -26.89
C GLU A 383 -12.09 1.26 -26.41
N GLN A 384 -10.81 1.20 -26.78
CA GLN A 384 -9.90 0.16 -26.27
C GLN A 384 -9.75 0.24 -24.74
N ALA A 385 -9.63 1.45 -24.19
CA ALA A 385 -9.55 1.66 -22.74
C ALA A 385 -10.84 1.19 -22.04
N ARG A 386 -12.02 1.51 -22.57
CA ARG A 386 -13.32 1.03 -22.02
C ARG A 386 -13.42 -0.48 -22.06
N GLN A 387 -13.03 -1.12 -23.16
CA GLN A 387 -13.04 -2.58 -23.28
C GLN A 387 -12.09 -3.23 -22.27
N ALA A 388 -10.91 -2.65 -22.05
CA ALA A 388 -9.97 -3.14 -21.05
C ALA A 388 -10.50 -2.97 -19.62
N LEU A 389 -11.12 -1.83 -19.29
CA LEU A 389 -11.78 -1.59 -18.00
C LEU A 389 -12.94 -2.56 -17.77
N ALA A 390 -13.79 -2.81 -18.77
CA ALA A 390 -14.88 -3.78 -18.68
C ALA A 390 -14.36 -5.21 -18.40
N ARG A 391 -13.19 -5.57 -18.94
CA ARG A 391 -12.53 -6.85 -18.61
C ARG A 391 -12.10 -6.91 -17.14
N ILE A 392 -11.63 -5.80 -16.57
CA ILE A 392 -11.21 -5.68 -15.15
C ILE A 392 -12.41 -5.75 -14.21
N GLU A 393 -13.51 -5.08 -14.53
CA GLU A 393 -14.73 -5.07 -13.71
C GLU A 393 -15.46 -6.43 -13.76
N GLY A 394 -15.21 -7.23 -14.80
CA GLY A 394 -15.92 -8.48 -15.02
C GLY A 394 -17.25 -8.14 -15.67
N ASN A 395 -17.38 -8.43 -16.96
CA ASN A 395 -18.50 -8.04 -17.80
C ASN A 395 -19.86 -8.22 -17.08
N PRO A 396 -20.58 -7.14 -16.70
CA PRO A 396 -21.87 -7.23 -16.00
C PRO A 396 -23.00 -7.78 -16.90
N ARG A 397 -22.71 -8.15 -18.15
CA ARG A 397 -23.64 -8.78 -19.09
C ARG A 397 -23.43 -10.29 -19.23
N LYS A 398 -23.54 -11.03 -18.12
CA LYS A 398 -23.88 -12.46 -18.09
C LYS A 398 -24.48 -12.79 -16.72
N ASN A 399 -25.72 -12.37 -16.51
CA ASN A 399 -26.68 -13.02 -15.62
C ASN A 399 -28.04 -12.96 -16.33
#